data_AF-H9VBG5-F1
#
_entry.id   AF-H9VBG5-F1
#
_cell.length_a   1.000
_cell.length_b   1.000
_cell.length_c   1.000
_cell.angle_alpha   90.00
_cell.angle_beta   90.00
_cell.angle_gamma   90.00
#
_symmetry.space_group_name_H-M   'P 1'
#
loop_
_entity.id
_entity.type
_entity.pdbx_description
1 polymer ?
#
loop_
_entity_poly.entity_id
_entity_poly.type
_entity_poly.pdbx_seq_one_letter_code
_entity_poly.pdbx_strand_id
1 'polypeptide(L)'
;TAIASSLILLFAIQFMCGVAEIAPPLNCRSGHKILNRKVGKQSHGVSFPLFHIFSECSPFRPPNRTWESLISEKIRADANRLHFLNRTSRSSKEDASANVPVRYGSGEYIIQVDFGTPKQSMYTLIDTGSNVAW
;
A
#
# COMPACT_ATOMS: atom_id res chain seq x y z
N THR A 1 -24.02 50.09 23.49
CA THR A 1 -22.75 49.56 22.93
C THR A 1 -22.50 48.07 23.23
N ALA A 2 -23.29 47.40 24.08
CA ALA A 2 -23.09 45.97 24.38
C ALA A 2 -23.70 44.97 23.37
N ILE A 3 -24.79 45.34 22.68
CA ILE A 3 -25.53 44.43 21.78
C ILE A 3 -24.76 44.17 20.48
N ALA A 4 -24.00 45.16 19.99
CA ALA A 4 -23.19 45.02 18.78
C ALA A 4 -22.02 44.02 18.96
N SER A 5 -21.49 43.90 20.18
CA SER A 5 -20.37 42.97 20.48
C SER A 5 -20.81 41.50 20.43
N SER A 6 -22.04 41.20 20.86
CA SER A 6 -22.57 39.82 20.88
C SER A 6 -22.89 39.30 19.48
N LEU A 7 -23.40 40.15 18.58
CA LEU A 7 -23.66 39.77 17.19
C LEU A 7 -22.36 39.51 16.42
N ILE A 8 -21.31 40.31 16.65
CA ILE A 8 -20.00 40.11 16.02
C ILE A 8 -19.38 38.77 16.45
N LEU A 9 -19.55 38.37 17.72
CA LEU A 9 -19.08 37.06 18.20
C LEU A 9 -19.86 35.89 17.57
N LEU A 10 -21.19 36.02 17.42
CA LEU A 10 -22.02 35.02 16.76
C LEU A 10 -21.67 34.85 15.28
N PHE A 11 -21.45 35.95 14.54
CA PHE A 11 -21.01 35.90 13.16
C PHE A 11 -19.58 35.30 13.01
N ALA A 12 -18.67 35.58 13.94
CA ALA A 12 -17.33 34.99 13.94
C ALA A 12 -17.34 33.47 14.17
N ILE A 13 -18.24 32.96 15.02
CA ILE A 13 -18.39 31.52 15.27
C ILE A 13 -18.98 30.80 14.04
N GLN A 14 -19.94 31.42 13.35
CA GLN A 14 -20.48 30.87 12.09
C GLN A 14 -19.48 30.91 10.93
N PHE A 15 -18.59 31.91 10.88
CA PHE A 15 -17.53 31.97 9.88
C PHE A 15 -16.46 30.88 10.05
N MET A 16 -16.23 30.39 11.28
CA MET A 16 -15.26 29.33 11.57
C MET A 16 -15.82 27.89 11.46
N CYS A 17 -17.14 27.73 11.30
CA CYS A 17 -17.80 26.42 11.11
C CYS A 17 -18.40 26.23 9.70
N GLY A 18 -18.30 27.25 8.84
CA GLY A 18 -19.10 27.36 7.62
C GLY A 18 -18.32 27.31 6.33
N VAL A 19 -17.36 26.41 6.18
CA VAL A 19 -16.99 25.93 4.85
C VAL A 19 -16.83 24.42 4.97
N ALA A 20 -17.94 23.71 4.78
CA ALA A 20 -17.84 22.37 4.21
C ALA A 20 -17.16 22.59 2.86
N GLU A 21 -15.85 22.35 2.81
CA GLU A 21 -15.08 22.33 1.60
C GLU A 21 -15.72 21.24 0.75
N ILE A 22 -16.59 21.63 -0.17
CA ILE A 22 -17.09 20.75 -1.21
C ILE A 22 -15.87 20.51 -2.09
N ALA A 23 -15.03 19.56 -1.67
CA ALA A 23 -13.94 19.07 -2.48
C ALA A 23 -14.55 18.73 -3.85
N PRO A 24 -13.99 19.25 -4.95
CA PRO A 24 -14.51 18.94 -6.27
C PRO A 24 -14.58 17.40 -6.41
N PRO A 25 -15.64 16.87 -7.05
CA PRO A 25 -15.76 15.43 -7.24
C PRO A 25 -14.48 14.90 -7.85
N LEU A 26 -13.88 13.92 -7.18
CA LEU A 26 -12.57 13.41 -7.54
C LEU A 26 -12.60 12.86 -8.95
N ASN A 27 -11.80 13.46 -9.84
CA ASN A 27 -11.71 13.00 -11.21
C ASN A 27 -10.79 11.78 -11.30
N CYS A 28 -11.35 10.62 -11.00
CA CYS A 28 -10.64 9.34 -11.01
C CYS A 28 -10.20 8.85 -12.41
N ARG A 29 -10.48 9.61 -13.47
CA ARG A 29 -9.89 9.37 -14.81
C ARG A 29 -8.48 9.92 -14.96
N SER A 30 -8.07 10.90 -14.15
CA SER A 30 -6.74 11.49 -14.26
C SER A 30 -5.78 10.77 -13.32
N GLY A 31 -5.21 9.65 -13.77
CA GLY A 31 -4.07 9.05 -13.09
C GLY A 31 -3.00 10.10 -12.86
N HIS A 32 -2.41 10.14 -11.66
CA HIS A 32 -1.17 10.88 -11.46
C HIS A 32 -0.17 10.39 -12.51
N LYS A 33 0.30 11.29 -13.37
CA LYS A 33 1.42 10.98 -14.27
C LYS A 33 2.60 10.65 -13.36
N ILE A 34 2.82 9.36 -13.08
CA ILE A 34 4.14 8.90 -12.65
C ILE A 34 5.08 9.48 -13.68
N LEU A 35 6.02 10.33 -13.23
CA LEU A 35 6.94 11.07 -14.08
C LEU A 35 7.57 10.09 -15.07
N ASN A 36 7.03 10.09 -16.29
CA ASN A 36 7.56 9.31 -17.39
C ASN A 36 8.94 9.89 -17.66
N ARG A 37 9.98 9.25 -17.12
CA ARG A 37 11.35 9.45 -17.58
C ARG A 37 11.33 9.06 -19.05
N LYS A 38 11.33 10.05 -19.95
CA LYS A 38 11.37 9.82 -21.40
C LYS A 38 12.70 9.14 -21.72
N VAL A 39 12.73 7.81 -21.71
CA VAL A 39 13.76 7.04 -22.40
C VAL A 39 13.31 6.99 -23.86
N GLY A 40 14.12 7.60 -24.73
CA GLY A 40 13.77 7.81 -26.13
C GLY A 40 13.56 6.51 -26.89
N LYS A 41 12.32 6.29 -27.34
CA LYS A 41 11.88 5.77 -28.65
C LYS A 41 10.35 5.68 -28.59
N GLN A 42 9.66 5.97 -29.70
CA GLN A 42 8.20 5.81 -29.80
C GLN A 42 7.85 4.32 -29.67
N SER A 43 7.55 3.88 -28.46
CA SER A 43 6.80 2.65 -28.23
C SER A 43 5.32 3.00 -28.16
N HIS A 44 4.45 2.14 -28.70
CA HIS A 44 3.02 2.17 -28.40
C HIS A 44 2.81 1.83 -26.93
N GLY A 45 3.10 2.78 -26.04
CA GLY A 45 3.01 2.61 -24.60
C GLY A 45 1.56 2.73 -24.15
N VAL A 46 1.03 1.67 -23.56
CA VAL A 46 -0.23 1.73 -22.83
C VAL A 46 0.05 2.34 -21.45
N SER A 47 -0.68 3.39 -21.09
CA SER A 47 -0.58 4.03 -19.78
C SER A 47 -1.77 3.62 -18.93
N PHE A 48 -1.51 2.91 -17.84
CA PHE A 48 -2.51 2.59 -16.83
C PHE A 48 -2.33 3.50 -15.61
N PRO A 49 -3.40 4.06 -15.05
CA PRO A 49 -3.31 4.81 -13.81
C PRO A 49 -3.05 3.84 -12.65
N LEU A 50 -1.94 4.02 -11.94
CA LEU A 50 -1.65 3.28 -10.71
C LEU A 50 -2.18 4.07 -9.51
N PHE A 51 -3.07 3.45 -8.76
CA PHE A 51 -3.63 4.01 -7.54
C PHE A 51 -3.26 3.14 -6.35
N HIS A 52 -2.95 3.75 -5.20
CA HIS A 52 -2.84 3.00 -3.96
C HIS A 52 -4.20 2.38 -3.59
N ILE A 53 -4.22 1.18 -3.00
CA ILE A 53 -5.45 0.43 -2.65
C ILE A 53 -6.44 1.21 -1.76
N PHE A 54 -5.96 2.21 -1.02
CA PHE A 54 -6.80 3.08 -0.20
C PHE A 54 -6.94 4.49 -0.74
N SER A 55 -6.43 4.79 -1.94
CA SER A 55 -6.61 6.11 -2.53
C SER A 55 -8.11 6.36 -2.73
N GLU A 56 -8.49 7.62 -2.86
CA GLU A 56 -9.90 7.99 -3.00
C GLU A 56 -10.55 7.44 -4.28
N CYS A 57 -9.74 7.12 -5.30
CA CYS A 57 -10.18 6.51 -6.54
C CYS A 57 -10.07 4.98 -6.57
N SER A 58 -9.65 4.36 -5.47
CA SER A 58 -9.55 2.90 -5.40
C SER A 58 -10.93 2.27 -5.20
N PRO A 59 -11.30 1.26 -6.01
CA PRO A 59 -12.53 0.49 -5.79
C PRO A 59 -12.48 -0.34 -4.49
N PHE A 60 -11.29 -0.49 -3.90
CA PHE A 60 -11.08 -1.23 -2.65
C PHE A 60 -11.09 -0.32 -1.41
N ARG A 61 -11.25 1.00 -1.58
CA ARG A 61 -11.31 1.90 -0.43
C ARG A 61 -12.63 1.71 0.31
N PRO A 62 -12.62 1.40 1.62
CA PRO A 62 -13.84 1.29 2.39
C PRO A 62 -14.52 2.67 2.51
N PRO A 63 -15.86 2.74 2.42
CA PRO A 63 -16.60 3.98 2.56
C PRO A 63 -16.46 4.54 3.98
N ASN A 64 -16.63 5.85 4.14
CA ASN A 64 -16.69 6.53 5.44
C ASN A 64 -15.42 6.40 6.31
N ARG A 65 -14.25 6.22 5.68
CA ARG A 65 -12.95 6.19 6.35
C ARG A 65 -12.03 7.26 5.76
N THR A 66 -11.32 7.97 6.63
CA THR A 66 -10.30 8.94 6.19
C THR A 66 -9.04 8.19 5.74
N TRP A 67 -8.26 8.82 4.86
CA TRP A 67 -7.04 8.20 4.33
C TRP A 67 -6.05 7.88 5.45
N GLU A 68 -5.89 8.80 6.40
CA GLU A 68 -4.99 8.71 7.54
C GLU A 68 -5.35 7.51 8.41
N SER A 69 -6.65 7.30 8.65
CA SER A 69 -7.13 6.16 9.44
C SER A 69 -6.75 4.83 8.78
N LEU A 70 -6.91 4.73 7.46
CA LEU A 70 -6.61 3.52 6.69
C LEU A 70 -5.12 3.22 6.63
N ILE A 71 -4.29 4.24 6.44
CA ILE A 71 -2.83 4.08 6.45
C ILE A 71 -2.34 3.72 7.85
N SER A 72 -2.86 4.37 8.89
CA SER A 72 -2.50 4.07 10.27
C SER A 72 -2.87 2.63 10.67
N GLU A 73 -4.04 2.15 10.23
CA GLU A 73 -4.48 0.77 10.42
C GLU A 73 -3.58 -0.22 9.67
N LYS A 74 -3.25 0.05 8.40
CA LYS A 74 -2.33 -0.79 7.61
C LYS A 74 -0.96 -0.89 8.26
N ILE A 75 -0.38 0.22 8.72
CA ILE A 75 0.92 0.23 9.39
C ILE A 75 0.89 -0.67 10.63
N ARG A 76 -0.19 -0.62 11.43
CA ARG A 76 -0.35 -1.51 12.59
C ARG A 76 -0.51 -2.98 12.19
N ALA A 77 -1.31 -3.25 11.15
CA ALA A 77 -1.51 -4.59 10.63
C ALA A 77 -0.19 -5.19 10.10
N ASP A 78 0.61 -4.39 9.40
CA ASP A 78 1.93 -4.79 8.91
C ASP A 78 2.92 -5.03 10.06
N ALA A 79 2.92 -4.18 11.08
CA ALA A 79 3.73 -4.42 12.28
C ALA A 79 3.34 -5.74 12.97
N ASN A 80 2.04 -6.00 13.13
CA ASN A 80 1.53 -7.25 13.69
C ASN A 80 1.89 -8.46 12.84
N ARG A 81 1.82 -8.33 11.51
CA ARG A 81 2.23 -9.36 10.56
C ARG A 81 3.72 -9.66 10.71
N LEU A 82 4.57 -8.65 10.77
CA LEU A 82 6.01 -8.81 11.03
C LEU A 82 6.27 -9.49 12.38
N HIS A 83 5.54 -9.11 13.44
CA HIS A 83 5.64 -9.77 14.74
C HIS A 83 5.19 -11.23 14.69
N PHE A 84 4.12 -11.55 13.96
CA PHE A 84 3.67 -12.94 13.75
C PHE A 84 4.75 -13.74 13.00
N LEU A 85 5.24 -13.24 11.87
CA LEU A 85 6.28 -13.90 11.08
C LEU A 85 7.55 -14.12 11.90
N ASN A 86 7.97 -13.15 12.70
CA ASN A 86 9.12 -13.28 13.61
C ASN A 86 8.90 -14.30 14.73
N ARG A 87 7.66 -14.51 15.20
CA ARG A 87 7.35 -15.58 16.15
C ARG A 87 7.35 -16.94 15.48
N THR A 88 6.74 -17.04 14.31
CA THR A 88 6.67 -18.28 13.53
C THR A 88 8.05 -18.72 13.05
N SER A 89 8.94 -17.79 12.69
CA SER A 89 10.33 -18.10 12.31
C SER A 89 11.19 -18.58 13.48
N ARG A 90 10.86 -18.19 14.72
CA ARG A 90 11.49 -18.74 15.94
C ARG A 90 10.90 -20.09 16.36
N SER A 91 9.71 -20.41 15.87
CA SER A 91 8.97 -21.64 16.13
C SER A 91 8.93 -22.59 14.93
N SER A 92 9.68 -22.30 13.86
CA SER A 92 9.76 -23.16 12.69
C SER A 92 10.52 -24.42 13.07
N LYS A 93 9.81 -25.37 13.68
CA LYS A 93 10.10 -26.77 13.47
C LYS A 93 10.11 -26.96 11.95
N GLU A 94 11.11 -27.67 11.44
CA GLU A 94 11.05 -28.12 10.05
C GLU A 94 9.68 -28.74 9.83
N ASP A 95 8.88 -28.11 8.96
CA ASP A 95 7.61 -28.68 8.59
C ASP A 95 7.95 -29.96 7.82
N ALA A 96 7.75 -31.11 8.47
CA ALA A 96 8.04 -32.41 7.87
C ALA A 96 7.21 -32.64 6.58
N SER A 97 6.18 -31.82 6.34
CA SER A 97 5.39 -31.81 5.11
C SER A 97 5.97 -30.93 4.00
N ALA A 98 6.92 -30.03 4.29
CA ALA A 98 7.55 -29.19 3.28
C ALA A 98 8.71 -29.96 2.63
N ASN A 99 8.52 -30.38 1.38
CA ASN A 99 9.54 -31.14 0.65
C ASN A 99 10.76 -30.30 0.24
N VAL A 100 10.69 -28.98 0.40
CA VAL A 100 11.77 -28.02 0.12
C VAL A 100 12.08 -27.23 1.39
N PRO A 101 13.34 -27.19 1.85
CA PRO A 101 13.72 -26.37 2.99
C PRO A 101 13.48 -24.89 2.71
N VAL A 102 12.61 -24.27 3.49
CA VAL A 102 12.33 -22.84 3.40
C VAL A 102 13.03 -22.12 4.55
N ARG A 103 13.82 -21.10 4.23
CA ARG A 103 14.47 -20.22 5.22
C ARG A 103 13.67 -18.92 5.33
N TYR A 104 13.48 -18.45 6.56
CA TYR A 104 12.92 -17.12 6.78
C TYR A 104 14.04 -16.07 6.79
N GLY A 105 13.88 -14.99 6.02
CA GLY A 105 14.78 -13.83 6.02
C GLY A 105 14.00 -12.52 5.95
N SER A 106 14.10 -11.68 6.98
CA SER A 106 13.58 -10.30 6.98
C SER A 106 12.11 -10.10 6.56
N GLY A 107 11.23 -11.07 6.83
CA GLY A 107 9.81 -10.99 6.46
C GLY A 107 9.46 -11.74 5.17
N GLU A 108 10.44 -12.39 4.54
CA GLU A 108 10.30 -13.12 3.30
C GLU A 108 10.72 -14.59 3.47
N TYR A 109 10.23 -15.44 2.58
CA TYR A 109 10.56 -16.86 2.52
C TYR A 109 11.55 -17.11 1.38
N ILE A 110 12.73 -17.61 1.72
CA ILE A 110 13.83 -17.91 0.80
C ILE A 110 13.89 -19.42 0.59
N ILE A 111 13.98 -19.86 -0.65
CA ILE A 111 14.23 -21.26 -1.04
C ILE A 111 15.51 -21.38 -1.85
N GLN A 112 16.12 -22.57 -1.82
CA GLN A 112 17.20 -22.93 -2.72
C GLN A 112 16.63 -23.72 -3.91
N VAL A 113 16.99 -23.31 -5.12
CA VAL A 113 16.60 -23.95 -6.38
C VAL A 113 17.84 -24.28 -7.21
N ASP A 114 17.85 -25.43 -7.86
CA ASP A 114 18.94 -25.85 -8.78
C ASP A 114 18.50 -25.59 -10.23
N PHE A 115 19.29 -24.82 -10.99
CA PHE A 115 18.98 -24.46 -12.37
C PHE A 115 20.05 -24.96 -13.36
N GLY A 116 19.60 -25.45 -14.51
CA GLY A 116 20.47 -25.82 -15.64
C GLY A 116 21.14 -27.19 -15.55
N THR A 117 22.00 -27.46 -16.53
CA THR A 117 22.85 -28.66 -16.58
C THR A 117 24.25 -28.25 -17.09
N PRO A 118 25.33 -28.42 -16.31
CA PRO A 118 25.33 -28.89 -14.92
C PRO A 118 24.58 -27.92 -13.99
N LYS A 119 24.07 -28.45 -12.88
CA LYS A 119 23.24 -27.68 -11.95
C LYS A 119 23.98 -26.50 -11.33
N GLN A 120 23.29 -25.37 -11.21
CA GLN A 120 23.74 -24.18 -10.48
C GLN A 120 22.70 -23.85 -9.40
N SER A 121 23.09 -23.89 -8.13
CA SER A 121 22.18 -23.57 -7.03
C SER A 121 22.02 -22.07 -6.85
N MET A 122 20.78 -21.62 -6.68
CA MET A 122 20.40 -20.22 -6.47
C MET A 122 19.47 -20.10 -5.27
N TYR A 123 19.53 -18.98 -4.55
CA TYR A 123 18.53 -18.64 -3.53
C TYR A 123 17.53 -17.66 -4.13
N THR A 124 16.24 -17.93 -3.97
CA THR A 124 15.16 -17.09 -4.50
C THR A 124 14.05 -16.91 -3.47
N LEU A 125 13.23 -15.89 -3.68
CA LEU A 125 12.08 -15.56 -2.83
C LEU A 125 10.82 -16.29 -3.32
N ILE A 126 10.03 -16.81 -2.38
CA ILE A 126 8.67 -17.27 -2.69
C ILE A 126 7.76 -16.05 -2.75
N ASP A 127 7.32 -15.70 -3.96
CA ASP A 127 6.32 -14.67 -4.19
C ASP A 127 5.03 -15.28 -4.76
N THR A 128 4.03 -15.50 -3.91
CA THR A 128 2.70 -15.99 -4.34
C THR A 128 1.90 -14.95 -5.14
N GLY A 129 2.38 -13.70 -5.20
CA GLY A 129 1.75 -12.60 -5.93
C GLY A 129 2.18 -12.49 -7.39
N SER A 130 3.12 -13.30 -7.85
CA SER A 130 3.60 -13.30 -9.23
C SER A 130 3.66 -14.70 -9.83
N ASN A 131 3.78 -14.76 -11.17
CA ASN A 131 3.91 -15.99 -11.95
C ASN A 131 5.23 -16.04 -12.75
N VAL A 132 6.25 -15.29 -12.30
CA VAL A 132 7.54 -15.15 -12.96
C VAL A 132 8.65 -15.53 -11.97
N ALA A 133 9.64 -16.29 -12.44
CA ALA A 133 10.88 -16.54 -11.72
C ALA A 133 12.02 -15.75 -12.37
N TRP A 134 12.82 -15.07 -11.56
CA TRP A 134 13.96 -14.26 -11.98
C TRP A 134 15.15 -14.43 -11.04
#